data_AF-A0A178XJ51-F1
#
_entry.id   AF-A0A178XJ51-F1
#
_cell.length_a   1.000
_cell.length_b   1.000
_cell.length_c   1.000
_cell.angle_alpha   90.00
_cell.angle_beta   90.00
_cell.angle_gamma   90.00
#
_symmetry.space_group_name_H-M   'P 1'
#
loop_
_entity.id
_entity.type
_entity.pdbx_description
1 polymer ?
#
loop_
_entity_poly.entity_id
_entity_poly.type
_entity_poly.pdbx_seq_one_letter_code
_entity_poly.pdbx_strand_id
1 'polypeptide(L)'
;MIKRLLLSAACAAAMMTHAHAAQAPRPGSLDSRVTSVVYQSNNVVKVSATYGISTMIIFDEDEKFETISLGDTDSWQVAPSEKGNILFVKPIAKNVATNMNVVTSKRIYFLELNDHAPSDGKQVFGIRFVYPEKDLNAALRKEAEYRAAYPNMSNVDKGNVNIDYSFSGDPALKPLVIFDDGKKTFFKFGSRVPAIFAVQADFSETLRNFRKEGEYIVVDGVATQYTLREGNQWTCIFNLRKPDFGAPDPAILGPAPDTKATKRRRSGN
;
A
#
# COMPACT_ATOMS: atom_id res chain seq x y z
N MET A 1 7.08 2.75 -63.15
CA MET A 1 6.91 2.66 -61.68
C MET A 1 8.20 2.15 -61.06
N ILE A 2 9.12 3.06 -60.72
CA ILE A 2 9.60 3.34 -59.36
C ILE A 2 10.36 2.16 -58.70
N LYS A 3 11.69 2.22 -58.86
CA LYS A 3 12.78 2.00 -57.88
C LYS A 3 12.56 0.94 -56.78
N ARG A 4 13.37 -0.14 -56.83
CA ARG A 4 13.88 -0.82 -55.63
C ARG A 4 15.39 -0.92 -55.72
N LEU A 5 16.05 0.14 -55.28
CA LEU A 5 17.47 0.17 -54.98
C LEU A 5 17.63 -0.22 -53.50
N LEU A 6 18.54 -1.17 -53.25
CA LEU A 6 19.53 -1.21 -52.18
C LEU A 6 19.21 -0.45 -50.88
N LEU A 7 19.24 -1.15 -49.74
CA LEU A 7 20.06 -0.75 -48.58
C LEU A 7 20.14 -1.91 -47.58
N SER A 8 21.13 -2.77 -47.78
CA SER A 8 21.66 -3.63 -46.72
C SER A 8 22.76 -2.84 -46.03
N ALA A 9 22.46 -2.15 -44.93
CA ALA A 9 23.47 -1.49 -44.12
C ALA A 9 23.05 -1.41 -42.65
N ALA A 10 23.82 -2.13 -41.83
CA ALA A 10 24.14 -1.81 -40.44
C ALA A 10 22.99 -1.73 -39.42
N CYS A 11 22.58 -2.90 -38.91
CA CYS A 11 22.05 -3.01 -37.56
C CYS A 11 23.15 -3.61 -36.65
N ALA A 12 24.23 -2.86 -36.45
CA ALA A 12 25.12 -3.10 -35.31
C ALA A 12 24.35 -2.64 -34.07
N ALA A 13 23.65 -3.58 -33.44
CA ALA A 13 23.01 -3.37 -32.16
C ALA A 13 24.08 -2.90 -31.17
N ALA A 14 24.01 -1.64 -30.79
CA ALA A 14 24.77 -1.10 -29.68
C ALA A 14 24.36 -1.87 -28.42
N MET A 15 25.19 -2.85 -28.04
CA MET A 15 25.20 -3.34 -26.67
C MET A 15 25.61 -2.14 -25.81
N MET A 16 24.62 -1.43 -25.26
CA MET A 16 24.83 -0.44 -24.23
C MET A 16 25.40 -1.17 -23.02
N THR A 17 26.72 -1.31 -22.98
CA THR A 17 27.42 -1.63 -21.76
C THR A 17 27.13 -0.49 -20.81
N HIS A 18 26.40 -0.77 -19.72
CA HIS A 18 26.30 0.17 -18.62
C HIS A 18 27.71 0.37 -18.10
N ALA A 19 28.37 1.45 -18.52
CA ALA A 19 29.60 1.89 -17.90
C ALA A 19 29.24 2.22 -16.44
N HIS A 20 29.68 1.35 -15.52
CA HIS A 20 29.55 1.56 -14.08
C HIS A 20 30.47 2.71 -13.67
N ALA A 21 30.07 3.93 -13.99
CA ALA A 21 30.65 5.13 -13.42
C ALA A 21 30.03 5.36 -12.05
N ALA A 22 30.81 5.91 -11.12
CA ALA A 22 30.30 6.27 -9.80
C ALA A 22 29.05 7.18 -9.93
N GLN A 23 28.04 6.85 -9.14
CA GLN A 23 26.69 7.38 -9.21
C GLN A 23 26.69 8.86 -8.81
N ALA A 24 26.19 9.72 -9.70
CA ALA A 24 26.01 11.14 -9.42
C ALA A 24 24.65 11.39 -8.73
N PRO A 25 24.61 12.14 -7.63
CA PRO A 25 23.37 12.61 -7.03
C PRO A 25 22.53 13.44 -8.01
N ARG A 26 21.20 13.29 -7.94
CA ARG A 26 20.25 14.02 -8.79
C ARG A 26 19.80 15.31 -8.10
N PRO A 27 19.78 16.46 -8.80
CA PRO A 27 19.26 17.72 -8.26
C PRO A 27 17.81 17.62 -7.79
N GLY A 28 17.50 18.29 -6.69
CA GLY A 28 16.13 18.45 -6.20
C GLY A 28 15.31 19.41 -7.06
N SER A 29 13.97 19.31 -6.96
CA SER A 29 13.05 20.17 -7.72
C SER A 29 12.93 21.59 -7.17
N LEU A 30 13.14 21.77 -5.86
CA LEU A 30 13.03 23.08 -5.20
C LEU A 30 14.34 23.87 -5.22
N ASP A 31 15.47 23.20 -5.00
CA ASP A 31 16.82 23.77 -5.09
C ASP A 31 17.76 22.71 -5.65
N SER A 32 18.46 23.03 -6.74
CA SER A 32 19.34 22.09 -7.43
C SER A 32 20.58 21.71 -6.62
N ARG A 33 20.93 22.49 -5.60
CA ARG A 33 22.08 22.27 -4.70
C ARG A 33 21.73 21.32 -3.55
N VAL A 34 20.46 20.97 -3.39
CA VAL A 34 20.01 19.89 -2.51
C VAL A 34 19.70 18.68 -3.40
N THR A 35 20.59 17.72 -3.37
CA THR A 35 20.57 16.55 -4.26
C THR A 35 20.12 15.31 -3.50
N SER A 36 19.70 14.30 -4.26
CA SER A 36 19.31 13.00 -3.73
C SER A 36 19.93 11.86 -4.52
N VAL A 37 20.22 10.75 -3.86
CA VAL A 37 20.78 9.55 -4.47
C VAL A 37 20.09 8.32 -3.91
N VAL A 38 19.68 7.40 -4.80
CA VAL A 38 19.12 6.13 -4.37
C VAL A 38 20.28 5.23 -3.93
N TYR A 39 20.23 4.75 -2.69
CA TYR A 39 21.24 3.83 -2.18
C TYR A 39 21.23 2.53 -2.97
N GLN A 40 22.41 2.07 -3.36
CA GLN A 40 22.64 0.78 -3.98
C GLN A 40 23.84 0.13 -3.29
N SER A 41 23.68 -1.13 -2.87
CA SER A 41 24.79 -1.89 -2.29
C SER A 41 25.91 -2.03 -3.31
N ASN A 42 27.16 -1.91 -2.85
CA ASN A 42 28.38 -2.05 -3.66
C ASN A 42 28.49 -1.03 -4.82
N ASN A 43 27.85 0.12 -4.71
CA ASN A 43 28.01 1.23 -5.66
C ASN A 43 28.78 2.39 -5.01
N VAL A 44 29.53 3.13 -5.82
CA VAL A 44 30.27 4.31 -5.39
C VAL A 44 29.46 5.55 -5.71
N VAL A 45 29.33 6.47 -4.75
CA VAL A 45 28.60 7.74 -4.93
C VAL A 45 29.58 8.90 -5.01
N LYS A 46 29.43 9.73 -6.05
CA LYS A 46 30.22 10.96 -6.20
C LYS A 46 29.65 12.07 -5.32
N VAL A 47 30.51 12.66 -4.50
CA VAL A 47 30.21 13.81 -3.65
C VAL A 47 30.96 15.00 -4.20
N SER A 48 30.23 15.89 -4.88
CA SER A 48 30.75 17.18 -5.32
C SER A 48 30.72 18.15 -4.14
N ALA A 49 31.87 18.37 -3.52
CA ALA A 49 32.03 19.42 -2.51
C ALA A 49 32.65 20.67 -3.16
N THR A 50 32.61 21.80 -2.45
CA THR A 50 33.16 23.05 -2.95
C THR A 50 33.98 23.73 -1.87
N TYR A 51 35.18 24.19 -2.22
CA TYR A 51 36.05 24.92 -1.31
C TYR A 51 35.32 26.07 -0.60
N GLY A 52 35.40 26.09 0.73
CA GLY A 52 34.72 27.09 1.56
C GLY A 52 33.23 26.82 1.85
N ILE A 53 32.65 25.74 1.31
CA ILE A 53 31.26 25.33 1.53
C ILE A 53 31.23 24.00 2.30
N SER A 54 30.36 23.90 3.29
CA SER A 54 30.09 22.64 3.99
C SER A 54 29.01 21.87 3.24
N THR A 55 29.32 20.64 2.82
CA THR A 55 28.36 19.73 2.18
C THR A 55 27.82 18.76 3.21
N MET A 56 26.49 18.70 3.34
CA MET A 56 25.82 17.78 4.26
C MET A 56 25.47 16.48 3.54
N ILE A 57 25.87 15.34 4.08
CA ILE A 57 25.41 14.02 3.64
C ILE A 57 24.43 13.48 4.67
N ILE A 58 23.21 13.17 4.24
CA ILE A 58 22.10 12.75 5.08
C ILE A 58 21.82 11.27 4.80
N PHE A 59 22.05 10.44 5.81
CA PHE A 59 21.77 9.00 5.82
C PHE A 59 20.38 8.74 6.44
N ASP A 60 19.97 7.46 6.46
CA ASP A 60 18.75 7.01 7.14
C ASP A 60 18.74 7.45 8.61
N GLU A 61 17.61 7.97 9.09
CA GLU A 61 17.44 8.42 10.48
C GLU A 61 17.60 7.28 11.50
N ASP A 62 17.40 6.04 11.06
CA ASP A 62 17.53 4.85 11.88
C ASP A 62 18.94 4.23 11.82
N GLU A 63 19.91 4.89 11.19
CA GLU A 63 21.31 4.46 11.13
C GLU A 63 22.17 5.20 12.15
N LYS A 64 23.20 4.50 12.66
CA LYS A 64 24.24 5.09 13.50
C LYS A 64 25.60 4.83 12.89
N PHE A 65 26.47 5.84 12.90
CA PHE A 65 27.85 5.69 12.48
C PHE A 65 28.61 4.74 13.41
N GLU A 66 29.27 3.74 12.83
CA GLU A 66 30.18 2.85 13.54
C GLU A 66 31.63 3.20 13.23
N THR A 67 31.94 3.43 11.95
CA THR A 67 33.30 3.77 11.52
C THR A 67 33.26 4.67 10.29
N ILE A 68 34.11 5.69 10.27
CA ILE A 68 34.33 6.56 9.11
C ILE A 68 35.83 6.50 8.79
N SER A 69 36.16 6.17 7.54
CA SER A 69 37.53 6.10 7.06
C SER A 69 37.68 7.02 5.85
N LEU A 70 38.58 7.99 5.96
CA LEU A 70 38.85 9.02 4.96
C LEU A 70 40.28 8.82 4.44
N GLY A 71 40.48 8.85 3.12
CA GLY A 71 41.80 8.65 2.52
C GLY A 71 42.77 9.80 2.80
N ASP A 72 42.46 11.00 2.31
CA ASP A 72 43.25 12.22 2.51
C ASP A 72 42.64 13.08 3.63
N THR A 73 43.12 12.87 4.86
CA THR A 73 42.70 13.63 6.05
C THR A 73 43.30 15.03 6.14
N ASP A 74 44.34 15.32 5.35
CA ASP A 74 45.03 16.62 5.36
C ASP A 74 44.33 17.63 4.44
N SER A 75 43.63 17.15 3.42
CA SER A 75 42.88 17.96 2.46
C SER A 75 41.38 18.03 2.73
N TRP A 76 40.86 17.19 3.64
CA TRP A 76 39.42 17.06 3.90
C TRP A 76 39.10 17.01 5.39
N GLN A 77 38.12 17.82 5.80
CA GLN A 77 37.54 17.78 7.13
C GLN A 77 36.17 17.09 7.08
N VAL A 78 35.97 16.11 7.95
CA VAL A 78 34.72 15.37 8.07
C VAL A 78 34.26 15.38 9.53
N ALA A 79 33.00 15.75 9.76
CA ALA A 79 32.43 15.85 11.10
C ALA A 79 31.03 15.20 11.15
N PRO A 80 30.82 14.11 11.91
CA PRO A 80 29.50 13.55 12.11
C PRO A 80 28.67 14.44 13.04
N SER A 81 27.36 14.50 12.80
CA SER A 81 26.41 15.12 13.72
C SER A 81 26.24 14.29 15.00
N GLU A 82 25.92 14.93 16.12
CA GLU A 82 25.65 14.24 17.40
C GLU A 82 24.50 13.23 17.31
N LYS A 83 23.51 13.48 16.44
CA LYS A 83 22.37 12.57 16.21
C LYS A 83 22.72 11.33 15.37
N GLY A 84 23.93 11.28 14.79
CA GLY A 84 24.50 10.07 14.20
C GLY A 84 24.04 9.69 12.78
N ASN A 85 23.26 10.54 12.10
CA ASN A 85 22.75 10.27 10.74
C ASN A 85 23.15 11.31 9.68
N ILE A 86 23.80 12.40 10.10
CA ILE A 86 24.28 13.46 9.21
C ILE A 86 25.80 13.54 9.31
N LEU A 87 26.46 13.68 8.15
CA LEU A 87 27.89 13.85 8.05
C LEU A 87 28.20 15.15 7.28
N PHE A 88 28.97 16.04 7.91
CA PHE A 88 29.46 17.25 7.28
C PHE A 88 30.81 16.98 6.62
N VAL A 89 30.93 17.35 5.34
CA VAL A 89 32.14 17.19 4.55
C VAL A 89 32.58 18.55 4.03
N LYS A 90 33.82 18.92 4.31
CA LYS A 90 34.39 20.21 3.92
C LYS A 90 35.82 20.02 3.37
N PRO A 91 36.09 20.39 2.12
CA PRO A 91 37.46 20.46 1.60
C PRO A 91 38.21 21.64 2.24
N ILE A 92 39.46 21.40 2.65
CA ILE A 92 40.38 22.39 3.23
C ILE A 92 41.56 22.71 2.31
N ALA A 93 41.79 21.89 1.29
CA ALA A 93 42.67 22.17 0.15
C ALA A 93 41.86 22.33 -1.15
N LYS A 94 42.49 22.88 -2.19
CA LYS A 94 41.85 23.15 -3.50
C LYS A 94 42.19 22.06 -4.50
N ASN A 95 41.23 21.69 -5.35
CA ASN A 95 41.39 20.73 -6.45
C ASN A 95 41.90 19.36 -5.98
N VAL A 96 41.29 18.86 -4.92
CA VAL A 96 41.61 17.58 -4.28
C VAL A 96 40.49 16.57 -4.49
N ALA A 97 40.86 15.31 -4.62
CA ALA A 97 39.93 14.20 -4.69
C ALA A 97 40.41 13.06 -3.79
N THR A 98 39.49 12.42 -3.08
CA THR A 98 39.78 11.27 -2.21
C THR A 98 38.58 10.35 -2.12
N ASN A 99 38.77 9.16 -1.57
CA ASN A 99 37.67 8.31 -1.13
C ASN A 99 37.32 8.54 0.35
N MET A 100 36.09 8.19 0.69
CA MET A 100 35.61 8.06 2.06
C MET A 100 34.68 6.85 2.17
N ASN A 101 34.93 5.99 3.15
CA ASN A 101 34.09 4.86 3.48
C ASN A 101 33.35 5.13 4.79
N VAL A 102 32.04 4.92 4.80
CA VAL A 102 31.21 5.07 5.99
C VAL A 102 30.54 3.74 6.28
N VAL A 103 30.81 3.20 7.47
CA VAL A 103 30.17 2.00 7.99
C VAL A 103 29.17 2.43 9.05
N THR A 104 27.91 2.03 8.86
CA THR A 104 26.83 2.24 9.82
C THR A 104 26.29 0.91 10.33
N SER A 105 25.43 0.99 11.35
CA SER A 105 24.73 -0.17 11.90
C SER A 105 23.86 -0.96 10.89
N LYS A 106 23.64 -0.44 9.68
CA LYS A 106 22.84 -1.11 8.63
C LYS A 106 23.55 -1.25 7.30
N ARG A 107 24.40 -0.29 6.91
CA ARG A 107 24.86 -0.13 5.53
C ARG A 107 26.32 0.32 5.48
N ILE A 108 26.95 0.03 4.33
CA ILE A 108 28.30 0.50 4.02
C ILE A 108 28.20 1.41 2.80
N TYR A 109 28.80 2.58 2.89
CA TYR A 109 28.82 3.59 1.83
C TYR A 109 30.24 3.78 1.33
N PHE A 110 30.40 3.72 0.01
CA PHE A 110 31.63 4.04 -0.70
C PHE A 110 31.43 5.39 -1.39
N LEU A 111 32.19 6.40 -0.97
CA LEU A 111 32.04 7.77 -1.45
C LEU A 111 33.32 8.24 -2.13
N GLU A 112 33.15 8.88 -3.28
CA GLU A 112 34.22 9.56 -4.01
C GLU A 112 34.04 11.07 -3.82
N LEU A 113 34.90 11.67 -3.01
CA LEU A 113 34.87 13.11 -2.72
C LEU A 113 35.67 13.86 -3.78
N ASN A 114 35.06 14.85 -4.39
CA ASN A 114 35.69 15.73 -5.37
C ASN A 114 35.47 17.19 -4.98
N ASP A 115 36.54 17.96 -4.83
CA ASP A 115 36.47 19.41 -4.66
C ASP A 115 36.25 20.10 -6.01
N HIS A 116 35.46 21.17 -5.98
CA HIS A 116 35.23 22.08 -7.10
C HIS A 116 35.53 23.52 -6.69
N ALA A 117 35.97 24.33 -7.65
CA ALA A 117 36.16 25.74 -7.39
C ALA A 117 34.79 26.43 -7.21
N PRO A 118 34.66 27.42 -6.30
CA PRO A 118 33.41 28.17 -6.15
C PRO A 118 32.89 28.79 -7.45
N SER A 119 33.80 29.13 -8.37
CA SER A 119 33.52 29.65 -9.72
C SER A 119 32.85 28.66 -10.66
N ASP A 120 32.92 27.36 -10.40
CA ASP A 120 32.42 26.31 -11.31
C ASP A 120 30.90 26.16 -11.27
N GLY A 121 30.22 26.81 -10.31
CA GLY A 121 28.76 26.75 -10.14
C GLY A 121 28.23 25.37 -9.74
N LYS A 122 29.08 24.40 -9.42
CA LYS A 122 28.73 23.01 -9.04
C LYS A 122 28.53 22.81 -7.54
N GLN A 123 28.02 23.84 -6.87
CA GLN A 123 27.90 23.85 -5.41
C GLN A 123 26.79 22.88 -4.97
N VAL A 124 27.10 21.98 -4.05
CA VAL A 124 26.12 21.10 -3.41
C VAL A 124 26.12 21.40 -1.92
N PHE A 125 24.95 21.68 -1.36
CA PHE A 125 24.78 21.89 0.08
C PHE A 125 24.32 20.63 0.79
N GLY A 126 23.56 19.78 0.11
CA GLY A 126 22.99 18.58 0.69
C GLY A 126 22.96 17.41 -0.29
N ILE A 127 23.28 16.22 0.20
CA ILE A 127 23.09 14.95 -0.50
C ILE A 127 22.26 14.06 0.43
N ARG A 128 21.07 13.68 -0.01
CA ARG A 128 20.19 12.78 0.74
C ARG A 128 20.18 11.39 0.13
N PHE A 129 20.47 10.36 0.94
CA PHE A 129 20.26 8.98 0.54
C PHE A 129 18.77 8.61 0.62
N VAL A 130 18.29 7.90 -0.41
CA VAL A 130 16.91 7.40 -0.52
C VAL A 130 16.95 5.88 -0.58
N TYR A 131 16.02 5.23 0.14
CA TYR A 131 16.02 3.78 0.38
C TYR A 131 14.66 3.16 -0.03
N PRO A 132 14.49 2.75 -1.30
CA PRO A 132 13.21 2.27 -1.84
C PRO A 132 12.60 1.09 -1.06
N GLU A 133 13.43 0.25 -0.46
CA GLU A 133 13.01 -0.90 0.33
C GLU A 133 12.28 -0.50 1.62
N LYS A 134 12.59 0.67 2.20
CA LYS A 134 11.94 1.17 3.41
C LYS A 134 10.49 1.56 3.11
N ASP A 135 10.27 2.20 1.96
CA ASP A 135 8.95 2.61 1.51
C ASP A 135 8.07 1.40 1.18
N LEU A 136 8.63 0.39 0.49
CA LEU A 136 7.91 -0.86 0.20
C LEU A 136 7.54 -1.60 1.49
N ASN A 137 8.49 -1.74 2.42
CA ASN A 137 8.23 -2.41 3.70
C ASN A 137 7.19 -1.66 4.55
N ALA A 138 7.23 -0.33 4.56
CA ALA A 138 6.23 0.47 5.26
C ALA A 138 4.83 0.29 4.66
N ALA A 139 4.72 0.27 3.33
CA ALA A 139 3.45 0.02 2.65
C ALA A 139 2.90 -1.38 2.94
N LEU A 140 3.75 -2.41 2.88
CA LEU A 140 3.37 -3.79 3.20
C LEU A 140 2.94 -3.96 4.65
N ARG A 141 3.64 -3.31 5.59
CA ARG A 141 3.26 -3.31 7.01
C ARG A 141 1.90 -2.66 7.23
N LYS A 142 1.67 -1.50 6.63
CA LYS A 142 0.39 -0.79 6.71
C LYS A 142 -0.76 -1.62 6.14
N GLU A 143 -0.53 -2.31 5.03
CA GLU A 143 -1.51 -3.23 4.43
C GLU A 143 -1.79 -4.42 5.37
N ALA A 144 -0.76 -5.02 5.98
CA ALA A 144 -0.93 -6.11 6.93
C ALA A 144 -1.70 -5.67 8.19
N GLU A 145 -1.38 -4.48 8.72
CA GLU A 145 -2.08 -3.86 9.85
C GLU A 145 -3.56 -3.60 9.50
N TYR A 146 -3.85 -3.08 8.30
CA TYR A 146 -5.22 -2.89 7.82
C TYR A 146 -5.99 -4.21 7.75
N ARG A 147 -5.38 -5.27 7.21
CA ARG A 147 -6.02 -6.60 7.11
C ARG A 147 -6.27 -7.23 8.47
N ALA A 148 -5.34 -7.05 9.41
CA ALA A 148 -5.51 -7.50 10.78
C ALA A 148 -6.63 -6.74 11.51
N ALA A 149 -6.76 -5.43 11.25
CA ALA A 149 -7.81 -4.61 11.85
C ALA A 149 -9.21 -4.91 11.28
N TYR A 150 -9.31 -5.26 9.99
CA TYR A 150 -10.59 -5.48 9.29
C TYR A 150 -10.61 -6.83 8.56
N PRO A 151 -10.64 -7.94 9.29
CA PRO A 151 -10.50 -9.27 8.72
C PRO A 151 -11.66 -9.69 7.81
N ASN A 152 -12.91 -9.27 8.06
CA ASN A 152 -14.00 -9.62 7.15
C ASN A 152 -13.92 -8.83 5.86
N MET A 153 -13.64 -7.52 5.95
CA MET A 153 -13.49 -6.66 4.77
C MET A 153 -12.35 -7.13 3.87
N SER A 154 -11.30 -7.69 4.46
CA SER A 154 -10.15 -8.24 3.73
C SER A 154 -10.43 -9.62 3.11
N ASN A 155 -11.30 -10.40 3.75
CA ASN A 155 -11.64 -11.78 3.36
C ASN A 155 -13.00 -11.90 2.65
N VAL A 156 -13.56 -10.81 2.14
CA VAL A 156 -14.79 -10.84 1.32
C VAL A 156 -14.58 -11.80 0.16
N ASP A 157 -15.48 -12.76 0.00
CA ASP A 157 -15.48 -13.67 -1.15
C ASP A 157 -15.92 -12.92 -2.42
N LYS A 158 -14.94 -12.35 -3.12
CA LYS A 158 -15.14 -11.57 -4.35
C LYS A 158 -15.86 -12.35 -5.46
N GLY A 159 -15.76 -13.68 -5.45
CA GLY A 159 -16.43 -14.53 -6.45
C GLY A 159 -17.92 -14.71 -6.18
N ASN A 160 -18.38 -14.40 -4.96
CA ASN A 160 -19.76 -14.61 -4.54
C ASN A 160 -20.44 -13.33 -4.04
N VAL A 161 -19.92 -12.16 -4.44
CA VAL A 161 -20.52 -10.87 -4.07
C VAL A 161 -21.90 -10.72 -4.73
N ASN A 162 -22.88 -10.36 -3.91
CA ASN A 162 -24.21 -9.95 -4.35
C ASN A 162 -24.55 -8.55 -3.85
N ILE A 163 -25.07 -7.75 -4.79
CA ILE A 163 -25.50 -6.37 -4.57
C ILE A 163 -27.00 -6.20 -4.88
N ASP A 164 -27.70 -7.27 -5.26
CA ASP A 164 -29.08 -7.23 -5.70
C ASP A 164 -30.03 -7.14 -4.50
N TYR A 165 -30.19 -5.91 -4.01
CA TYR A 165 -31.02 -5.58 -2.87
C TYR A 165 -32.00 -4.46 -3.22
N SER A 166 -33.23 -4.58 -2.72
CA SER A 166 -34.25 -3.52 -2.77
C SER A 166 -34.67 -3.09 -1.37
N PHE A 167 -35.40 -1.97 -1.27
CA PHE A 167 -35.87 -1.46 0.01
C PHE A 167 -37.32 -0.97 -0.08
N SER A 168 -38.01 -0.97 1.07
CA SER A 168 -39.33 -0.38 1.26
C SER A 168 -39.42 0.24 2.67
N GLY A 169 -40.18 1.32 2.83
CA GLY A 169 -40.27 2.07 4.08
C GLY A 169 -39.54 3.41 4.02
N ASP A 170 -39.03 3.87 5.17
CA ASP A 170 -38.46 5.21 5.32
C ASP A 170 -37.06 5.37 4.68
N PRO A 171 -36.89 6.18 3.62
CA PRO A 171 -35.58 6.34 2.98
C PRO A 171 -34.48 6.90 3.92
N ALA A 172 -34.83 7.51 5.06
CA ALA A 172 -33.87 8.01 6.02
C ALA A 172 -33.05 6.90 6.72
N LEU A 173 -33.60 5.68 6.81
CA LEU A 173 -32.92 4.52 7.41
C LEU A 173 -32.21 3.64 6.37
N LYS A 174 -32.30 3.99 5.08
CA LYS A 174 -31.71 3.22 4.00
C LYS A 174 -30.17 3.25 4.07
N PRO A 175 -29.48 2.10 3.94
CA PRO A 175 -28.02 2.09 3.84
C PRO A 175 -27.58 2.76 2.52
N LEU A 176 -26.40 3.39 2.56
CA LEU A 176 -25.72 3.92 1.38
C LEU A 176 -25.24 2.79 0.46
N VAL A 177 -24.74 1.71 1.06
CA VAL A 177 -24.28 0.51 0.36
C VAL A 177 -24.73 -0.71 1.14
N ILE A 178 -25.22 -1.72 0.43
CA ILE A 178 -25.42 -3.06 0.97
C ILE A 178 -24.91 -4.09 -0.03
N PHE A 179 -24.20 -5.09 0.46
CA PHE A 179 -23.82 -6.27 -0.32
C PHE A 179 -23.62 -7.47 0.61
N ASP A 180 -23.62 -8.67 0.06
CA ASP A 180 -23.24 -9.89 0.76
C ASP A 180 -22.22 -10.71 -0.04
N ASP A 181 -21.49 -11.59 0.62
CA ASP A 181 -20.57 -12.55 0.00
C ASP A 181 -21.07 -14.00 0.10
N GLY A 182 -22.37 -14.18 0.37
CA GLY A 182 -23.01 -15.45 0.69
C GLY A 182 -22.77 -15.97 2.11
N LYS A 183 -21.85 -15.39 2.88
CA LYS A 183 -21.59 -15.77 4.28
C LYS A 183 -21.91 -14.65 5.26
N LYS A 184 -21.71 -13.40 4.87
CA LYS A 184 -21.93 -12.20 5.67
C LYS A 184 -22.55 -11.10 4.82
N THR A 185 -23.28 -10.22 5.48
CA THR A 185 -23.90 -9.05 4.86
C THR A 185 -23.26 -7.78 5.39
N PHE A 186 -22.91 -6.87 4.49
CA PHE A 186 -22.14 -5.66 4.76
C PHE A 186 -23.03 -4.46 4.50
N PHE A 187 -23.25 -3.63 5.52
CA PHE A 187 -24.05 -2.41 5.44
C PHE A 187 -23.17 -1.19 5.65
N LYS A 188 -23.19 -0.23 4.74
CA LYS A 188 -22.62 1.11 4.96
C LYS A 188 -23.75 2.09 5.16
N PHE A 189 -23.74 2.79 6.29
CA PHE A 189 -24.67 3.86 6.58
C PHE A 189 -23.99 5.23 6.46
N GLY A 190 -24.81 6.28 6.42
CA GLY A 190 -24.33 7.65 6.55
C GLY A 190 -24.05 7.99 8.01
N SER A 191 -24.60 9.10 8.48
CA SER A 191 -24.42 9.57 9.87
C SER A 191 -25.23 8.78 10.91
N ARG A 192 -26.31 8.10 10.50
CA ARG A 192 -27.21 7.36 11.39
C ARG A 192 -27.16 5.87 11.11
N VAL A 193 -27.02 5.07 12.16
CA VAL A 193 -26.98 3.59 12.08
C VAL A 193 -28.21 3.04 12.81
N PRO A 194 -29.22 2.51 12.09
CA PRO A 194 -30.40 1.91 12.71
C PRO A 194 -30.08 0.54 13.34
N ALA A 195 -31.01 0.03 14.15
CA ALA A 195 -30.96 -1.35 14.60
C ALA A 195 -31.29 -2.29 13.42
N ILE A 196 -30.46 -3.30 13.19
CA ILE A 196 -30.57 -4.24 12.05
C ILE A 196 -31.10 -5.58 12.55
N PHE A 197 -32.28 -5.97 12.08
CA PHE A 197 -32.89 -7.26 12.37
C PHE A 197 -32.92 -8.12 11.11
N ALA A 198 -32.53 -9.39 11.20
CA ALA A 198 -32.76 -10.36 10.15
C ALA A 198 -34.18 -10.93 10.30
N VAL A 199 -34.90 -11.09 9.19
CA VAL A 199 -36.26 -11.66 9.18
C VAL A 199 -36.17 -13.14 8.85
N GLN A 200 -36.82 -13.97 9.67
CA GLN A 200 -36.89 -15.42 9.49
C GLN A 200 -38.02 -15.82 8.54
N ALA A 201 -38.07 -17.11 8.16
CA ALA A 201 -39.10 -17.65 7.26
C ALA A 201 -40.52 -17.57 7.85
N ASP A 202 -40.65 -17.53 9.17
CA ASP A 202 -41.92 -17.31 9.90
C ASP A 202 -42.27 -15.83 10.08
N PHE A 203 -41.54 -14.93 9.41
CA PHE A 203 -41.63 -13.47 9.50
C PHE A 203 -41.28 -12.87 10.87
N SER A 204 -40.68 -13.65 11.78
CA SER A 204 -40.15 -13.11 13.04
C SER A 204 -38.82 -12.38 12.81
N GLU A 205 -38.58 -11.34 13.60
CA GLU A 205 -37.33 -10.57 13.59
C GLU A 205 -36.33 -11.15 14.61
N THR A 206 -35.07 -11.31 14.21
CA THR A 206 -33.99 -11.78 15.08
C THR A 206 -32.72 -10.95 14.92
N LEU A 207 -31.98 -10.82 16.02
CA LEU A 207 -30.67 -10.17 16.00
C LEU A 207 -29.60 -11.19 15.62
N ARG A 208 -28.81 -10.84 14.60
CA ARG A 208 -27.59 -11.56 14.23
C ARG A 208 -26.39 -10.88 14.88
N ASN A 209 -25.33 -11.63 15.12
CA ASN A 209 -24.06 -11.04 15.55
C ASN A 209 -23.60 -10.04 14.49
N PHE A 210 -23.21 -8.85 14.93
CA PHE A 210 -22.70 -7.80 14.06
C PHE A 210 -21.51 -7.10 14.68
N ARG A 211 -20.70 -6.46 13.84
CA ARG A 211 -19.57 -5.63 14.26
C ARG A 211 -19.28 -4.54 13.24
N LYS A 212 -18.64 -3.47 13.68
CA LYS A 212 -18.19 -2.39 12.80
C LYS A 212 -16.75 -2.67 12.34
N GLU A 213 -16.55 -2.79 11.03
CA GLU A 213 -15.22 -2.87 10.40
C GLU A 213 -15.08 -1.75 9.37
N GLY A 214 -14.24 -0.76 9.70
CA GLY A 214 -14.12 0.48 8.93
C GLY A 214 -15.44 1.24 8.89
N GLU A 215 -15.96 1.46 7.68
CA GLU A 215 -17.23 2.14 7.42
C GLU A 215 -18.44 1.20 7.36
N TYR A 216 -18.21 -0.11 7.48
CA TYR A 216 -19.26 -1.12 7.31
C TYR A 216 -19.67 -1.72 8.66
N ILE A 217 -20.96 -1.97 8.80
CA ILE A 217 -21.51 -2.90 9.78
C ILE A 217 -21.59 -4.26 9.09
N VAL A 218 -20.81 -5.21 9.60
CA VAL A 218 -20.78 -6.59 9.11
C VAL A 218 -21.68 -7.43 9.98
N VAL A 219 -22.70 -8.03 9.36
CA VAL A 219 -23.67 -8.92 10.00
C VAL A 219 -23.37 -10.36 9.59
N ASP A 220 -23.36 -11.26 10.57
CA ASP A 220 -23.13 -12.69 10.32
C ASP A 220 -24.34 -13.34 9.63
N GLY A 221 -24.08 -14.02 8.52
CA GLY A 221 -25.09 -14.66 7.69
C GLY A 221 -25.69 -13.75 6.62
N VAL A 222 -26.48 -14.38 5.76
CA VAL A 222 -27.29 -13.72 4.73
C VAL A 222 -28.74 -14.06 5.02
N ALA A 223 -29.62 -13.05 5.00
CA ALA A 223 -31.05 -13.21 5.14
C ALA A 223 -31.76 -12.79 3.85
N THR A 224 -32.95 -13.35 3.63
CA THR A 224 -33.85 -12.96 2.54
C THR A 224 -34.42 -11.56 2.74
N GLN A 225 -34.57 -11.14 3.99
CA GLN A 225 -35.03 -9.81 4.37
C GLN A 225 -34.37 -9.33 5.66
N TYR A 226 -34.13 -8.02 5.75
CA TYR A 226 -33.76 -7.32 6.97
C TYR A 226 -34.77 -6.22 7.29
N THR A 227 -35.05 -5.99 8.57
CA THR A 227 -35.77 -4.81 9.05
C THR A 227 -34.79 -3.89 9.76
N LEU A 228 -34.73 -2.64 9.34
CA LEU A 228 -33.98 -1.56 9.95
C LEU A 228 -34.93 -0.73 10.80
N ARG A 229 -34.64 -0.50 12.07
CA ARG A 229 -35.52 0.23 13.00
C ARG A 229 -34.79 1.36 13.71
N GLU A 230 -35.46 2.50 13.84
CA GLU A 230 -35.05 3.61 14.69
C GLU A 230 -36.31 4.27 15.29
N GLY A 231 -36.52 4.11 16.60
CA GLY A 231 -37.76 4.57 17.25
C GLY A 231 -39.01 3.95 16.60
N ASN A 232 -39.88 4.82 16.06
CA ASN A 232 -41.11 4.41 15.36
C ASN A 232 -40.94 4.28 13.83
N GLN A 233 -39.76 4.60 13.29
CA GLN A 233 -39.45 4.48 11.86
C GLN A 233 -38.87 3.11 11.54
N TRP A 234 -39.15 2.63 10.34
CA TRP A 234 -38.63 1.34 9.86
C TRP A 234 -38.34 1.34 8.36
N THR A 235 -37.44 0.47 7.94
CA THR A 235 -37.14 0.18 6.53
C THR A 235 -36.87 -1.30 6.36
N CYS A 236 -37.57 -1.94 5.43
CA CYS A 236 -37.28 -3.30 5.03
C CYS A 236 -36.30 -3.30 3.87
N ILE A 237 -35.30 -4.18 3.94
CA ILE A 237 -34.35 -4.47 2.88
C ILE A 237 -34.59 -5.89 2.41
N PHE A 238 -34.77 -6.10 1.11
CA PHE A 238 -35.03 -7.41 0.51
C PHE A 238 -33.83 -7.84 -0.32
N ASN A 239 -33.33 -9.04 -0.03
CA ASN A 239 -32.32 -9.68 -0.87
C ASN A 239 -33.01 -10.30 -2.08
N LEU A 240 -32.74 -9.76 -3.27
CA LEU A 240 -33.33 -10.20 -4.53
C LEU A 240 -32.50 -11.28 -5.23
N ARG A 241 -31.38 -11.70 -4.61
CA ARG A 241 -30.55 -12.80 -5.10
C ARG A 241 -31.41 -14.03 -5.35
N LYS A 242 -31.43 -14.45 -6.61
CA LYS A 242 -32.08 -15.70 -6.99
C LYS A 242 -31.32 -16.86 -6.36
N PRO A 243 -32.01 -17.80 -5.69
CA PRO A 243 -31.37 -19.02 -5.18
C PRO A 243 -30.65 -19.74 -6.32
N ASP A 244 -29.43 -20.20 -6.07
CA ASP A 244 -28.75 -21.10 -6.99
C ASP A 244 -29.50 -22.44 -6.99
N PHE A 245 -30.13 -22.79 -8.12
CA PHE A 245 -30.84 -24.06 -8.27
C PHE A 245 -29.90 -25.29 -8.10
N GLY A 246 -28.58 -25.10 -8.14
CA GLY A 246 -27.57 -26.13 -7.90
C GLY A 246 -27.30 -26.44 -6.42
N ALA A 247 -27.68 -25.56 -5.48
CA ALA A 247 -27.53 -25.76 -4.05
C ALA A 247 -28.91 -25.75 -3.37
N PRO A 248 -29.67 -26.87 -3.43
CA PRO A 248 -31.04 -26.89 -2.92
C PRO A 248 -31.06 -26.66 -1.41
N ASP A 249 -31.63 -25.53 -0.98
CA ASP A 249 -32.03 -25.32 0.40
C ASP A 249 -33.38 -26.03 0.65
N PRO A 250 -33.42 -27.10 1.45
CA PRO A 250 -34.64 -27.85 1.71
C PRO A 250 -35.72 -27.03 2.42
N ALA A 251 -35.37 -25.93 3.11
CA ALA A 251 -36.35 -25.04 3.73
C ALA A 251 -37.07 -24.12 2.72
N ILE A 252 -36.48 -23.89 1.55
CA ILE A 252 -36.99 -22.96 0.53
C ILE A 252 -37.50 -23.71 -0.71
N LEU A 253 -36.77 -24.74 -1.14
CA LEU A 253 -37.00 -25.49 -2.38
C LEU A 253 -37.45 -26.93 -2.13
N GLY A 254 -37.43 -27.38 -0.87
CA GLY A 254 -37.87 -28.73 -0.50
C GLY A 254 -39.39 -28.88 -0.58
N PRO A 255 -39.89 -30.11 -0.80
CA PRO A 255 -41.32 -30.38 -0.75
C PRO A 255 -41.89 -30.07 0.63
N ALA A 256 -43.01 -29.35 0.67
CA ALA A 256 -43.69 -29.03 1.92
C ALA A 256 -44.26 -30.29 2.59
N PRO A 257 -44.22 -30.38 3.94
CA PRO A 257 -44.86 -31.48 4.65
C PRO A 257 -46.38 -31.46 4.43
N ASP A 258 -46.96 -32.60 4.03
CA ASP A 258 -48.41 -32.74 3.94
C ASP A 258 -49.01 -32.80 5.35
N THR A 259 -49.61 -31.67 5.76
CA THR A 259 -50.23 -31.52 7.08
C THR A 259 -51.51 -32.33 7.24
N LYS A 260 -52.04 -32.92 6.15
CA LYS A 260 -53.22 -33.79 6.15
C LYS A 260 -52.85 -35.27 6.16
N ALA A 261 -51.58 -35.63 5.95
CA ALA A 261 -51.15 -37.01 5.95
C ALA A 261 -51.10 -37.59 7.37
N THR A 262 -51.89 -38.62 7.62
CA THR A 262 -51.79 -39.41 8.86
C THR A 262 -50.64 -40.42 8.76
N LYS A 263 -49.82 -40.50 9.81
CA LYS A 263 -48.62 -41.35 9.85
C LYS A 263 -49.03 -42.83 9.80
N ARG A 264 -48.97 -43.46 8.62
CA ARG A 264 -49.26 -44.88 8.43
C ARG A 264 -48.11 -45.74 8.98
N ARG A 265 -48.43 -46.86 9.64
CA ARG A 265 -47.43 -47.79 10.22
C ARG A 265 -46.64 -48.59 9.17
N ARG A 266 -47.07 -48.61 7.90
CA ARG A 266 -46.36 -49.23 6.78
C ARG A 266 -46.56 -48.38 5.52
N SER A 267 -45.54 -48.35 4.66
CA SER A 267 -45.64 -47.84 3.29
C SER A 267 -46.51 -48.81 2.49
N GLY A 268 -47.81 -48.57 2.46
CA GLY A 268 -48.75 -49.27 1.60
C GLY A 268 -49.27 -48.28 0.57
N ASN A 269 -48.93 -48.53 -0.70
CA ASN A 269 -49.74 -48.09 -1.82
C ASN A 269 -51.15 -48.66 -1.67
#